data_AF-A0A959NI67-F1
#
_entry.id   AF-A0A959NI67-F1
#
_cell.length_a   1.000
_cell.length_b   1.000
_cell.length_c   1.000
_cell.angle_alpha   90.00
_cell.angle_beta   90.00
_cell.angle_gamma   90.00
#
_symmetry.space_group_name_H-M   'P 1'
#
loop_
_entity.id
_entity.type
_entity.pdbx_description
1 polymer ?
#
loop_
_entity_poly.entity_id
_entity_poly.type
_entity_poly.pdbx_seq_one_letter_code
_entity_poly.pdbx_strand_id
1 'polypeptide(L)'
;MQQKKSGIHQTFKWVMLSIALFVLCLCIVLVFIAKNKQPDIDGLNRLSAFATQPMTNTMKAISFLGNHLFLIPANLLLILFFIGQKNKTAAMQVLFIALSSLGLVTLLKNIFHRARPEFPLVEGVTNYSFPSGHAMMSLAFWGLLLYFIYQKSKQVY
;
A
#
# COMPACT_ATOMS: atom_id res chain seq x y z
N MET A 1 27.04 -28.68 -12.85
CA MET A 1 26.27 -27.68 -13.64
C MET A 1 25.11 -27.01 -12.89
N GLN A 2 24.90 -27.25 -11.58
CA GLN A 2 23.79 -26.64 -10.81
C GLN A 2 24.09 -25.24 -10.22
N GLN A 3 25.36 -24.82 -10.11
CA GLN A 3 25.71 -23.52 -9.52
C GLN A 3 25.38 -22.29 -10.39
N LYS A 4 25.30 -22.43 -11.73
CA LYS A 4 25.10 -21.27 -12.63
C LYS A 4 23.66 -20.72 -12.61
N LYS A 5 22.66 -21.55 -12.26
CA LYS A 5 21.25 -21.13 -12.19
C LYS A 5 20.93 -20.25 -10.98
N SER A 6 21.63 -20.40 -9.85
CA SER A 6 21.35 -19.57 -8.66
C SER A 6 21.83 -18.12 -8.82
N GLY A 7 22.95 -17.90 -9.52
CA GLY A 7 23.50 -16.57 -9.77
C GLY A 7 22.58 -15.68 -10.60
N ILE A 8 21.93 -16.23 -11.63
CA ILE A 8 20.99 -15.50 -12.51
C ILE A 8 19.74 -15.04 -11.74
N HIS A 9 19.18 -15.90 -10.87
CA HIS A 9 18.05 -15.50 -10.03
C HIS A 9 18.45 -14.46 -8.98
N GLN A 10 19.69 -14.49 -8.49
CA GLN A 10 20.19 -13.52 -7.53
C GLN A 10 20.42 -12.16 -8.18
N THR A 11 21.08 -12.10 -9.35
CA THR A 11 21.24 -10.86 -10.12
C THR A 11 19.89 -10.26 -10.54
N PHE A 12 18.92 -11.10 -10.92
CA PHE A 12 17.57 -10.66 -11.25
C PHE A 12 16.86 -9.99 -10.06
N LYS A 13 16.96 -10.57 -8.86
CA LYS A 13 16.41 -9.97 -7.62
C LYS A 13 17.03 -8.61 -7.31
N TRP A 14 18.35 -8.47 -7.46
CA TRP A 14 19.04 -7.21 -7.23
C TRP A 14 18.64 -6.15 -8.26
N VAL A 15 18.50 -6.53 -9.54
CA VAL A 15 18.00 -5.62 -10.58
C VAL A 15 16.58 -5.14 -10.26
N MET A 16 15.67 -6.04 -9.86
CA MET A 16 14.31 -5.65 -9.45
C MET A 16 14.32 -4.73 -8.23
N LEU A 17 15.17 -5.00 -7.23
CA LEU A 17 15.32 -4.16 -6.05
C LEU A 17 15.85 -2.77 -6.43
N SER A 18 16.86 -2.70 -7.30
CA SER A 18 17.42 -1.44 -7.80
C SER A 18 16.39 -0.63 -8.59
N ILE A 19 15.58 -1.27 -9.43
CA ILE A 19 14.47 -0.60 -10.14
C ILE A 19 13.44 -0.08 -9.14
N ALA A 20 13.04 -0.89 -8.16
CA ALA A 20 12.08 -0.47 -7.13
C ALA A 20 12.61 0.72 -6.32
N LEU A 21 13.89 0.71 -5.94
CA LEU A 21 14.55 1.81 -5.24
C LEU A 21 14.69 3.06 -6.11
N PHE A 22 14.98 2.90 -7.41
CA PHE A 22 15.04 4.01 -8.35
C PHE A 22 13.66 4.65 -8.55
N VAL A 23 12.61 3.83 -8.72
CA VAL A 23 11.22 4.31 -8.81
C VAL A 23 10.79 4.99 -7.50
N LEU A 24 11.16 4.42 -6.34
CA LEU A 24 10.89 5.03 -5.04
C LEU A 24 11.61 6.38 -4.91
N CYS A 25 12.89 6.45 -5.27
CA CYS A 25 13.68 7.68 -5.28
C CYS A 25 13.08 8.73 -6.22
N LEU A 26 12.72 8.33 -7.45
CA LEU A 26 12.05 9.18 -8.42
C LEU A 26 10.73 9.71 -7.87
N CYS A 27 9.88 8.86 -7.27
CA CYS A 27 8.64 9.28 -6.62
C CYS A 27 8.89 10.27 -5.48
N ILE A 28 9.92 10.06 -4.66
CA ILE A 28 10.30 10.99 -3.59
C ILE A 28 10.74 12.33 -4.19
N VAL A 29 11.63 12.33 -5.18
CA VAL A 29 12.10 13.55 -5.86
C VAL A 29 10.94 14.28 -6.55
N LEU A 30 10.05 13.55 -7.23
CA LEU A 30 8.85 14.11 -7.83
C LEU A 30 7.92 14.72 -6.79
N VAL A 31 7.75 14.11 -5.62
CA VAL A 31 6.95 14.69 -4.52
C VAL A 31 7.61 15.97 -3.97
N PHE A 32 8.95 16.00 -3.87
CA PHE A 32 9.69 17.19 -3.43
C PHE A 32 9.66 18.33 -4.47
N ILE A 33 9.74 18.00 -5.77
CA ILE A 33 9.65 18.96 -6.88
C ILE A 33 8.19 19.43 -7.07
N ALA A 34 7.22 18.52 -6.95
CA ALA A 34 5.78 18.77 -7.01
C ALA A 34 5.21 19.43 -5.74
N LYS A 35 6.07 20.09 -4.94
CA LYS A 35 5.61 21.09 -3.97
C LYS A 35 4.70 22.15 -4.64
N ASN A 36 4.80 22.29 -5.95
CA ASN A 36 3.83 22.96 -6.80
C ASN A 36 2.49 22.19 -6.80
N LYS A 37 1.47 22.71 -6.09
CA LYS A 37 0.15 22.07 -5.92
C LYS A 37 -0.66 21.92 -7.22
N GLN A 38 -0.23 22.53 -8.32
CA GLN A 38 -1.01 22.68 -9.56
C GLN A 38 -1.37 21.35 -10.26
N PRO A 39 -0.45 20.39 -10.49
CA PRO A 39 -0.78 19.17 -11.24
C PRO A 39 -1.82 18.29 -10.52
N ASP A 40 -1.72 18.21 -9.19
CA ASP A 40 -2.64 17.44 -8.36
C ASP A 40 -4.04 18.05 -8.33
N ILE A 41 -4.14 19.39 -8.26
CA ILE A 41 -5.42 20.11 -8.28
C ILE A 41 -6.08 19.98 -9.65
N ASP A 42 -5.31 20.10 -10.74
CA ASP A 42 -5.83 19.93 -12.10
C ASP A 42 -6.35 18.50 -12.33
N GLY A 43 -5.65 17.50 -11.80
CA GLY A 43 -6.11 16.11 -11.81
C GLY A 43 -7.42 15.92 -11.03
N LEU A 44 -7.51 16.49 -9.82
CA LEU A 44 -8.73 16.42 -9.00
C LEU A 44 -9.93 17.10 -9.67
N ASN A 45 -9.73 18.27 -10.30
CA ASN A 45 -10.78 19.00 -11.01
C ASN A 45 -11.29 18.24 -12.25
N ARG A 46 -10.41 17.53 -12.96
CA ARG A 46 -10.82 16.66 -14.07
C ARG A 46 -11.66 15.49 -13.58
N LEU A 47 -11.30 14.90 -12.43
CA LEU A 47 -12.04 13.78 -11.85
C LEU A 47 -13.38 14.21 -11.24
N SER A 48 -13.45 15.39 -10.63
CA SER A 48 -14.69 15.92 -10.05
C SER A 48 -15.78 16.14 -11.11
N ALA A 49 -15.39 16.46 -12.36
CA ALA A 49 -16.32 16.57 -13.48
C ALA A 49 -17.06 15.27 -13.81
N PHE A 50 -16.50 14.10 -13.46
CA PHE A 50 -17.12 12.79 -13.66
C PHE A 50 -17.79 12.25 -12.39
N ALA A 51 -17.71 12.97 -11.28
CA ALA A 51 -18.22 12.52 -9.98
C ALA A 51 -19.75 12.52 -9.94
N THR A 52 -20.35 11.33 -9.95
CA THR A 52 -21.79 11.13 -9.71
C THR A 52 -22.03 10.54 -8.32
N GLN A 53 -23.23 10.77 -7.76
CA GLN A 53 -23.58 10.26 -6.43
C GLN A 53 -23.48 8.72 -6.33
N PRO A 54 -23.98 7.92 -7.30
CA PRO A 54 -23.83 6.47 -7.24
C PRO A 54 -22.37 6.02 -7.29
N MET A 55 -21.57 6.60 -8.19
CA MET A 55 -20.15 6.28 -8.30
C MET A 55 -19.40 6.62 -7.01
N THR A 56 -19.72 7.74 -6.38
CA THR A 56 -19.13 8.16 -5.11
C THR A 56 -19.42 7.16 -4.00
N ASN A 57 -20.65 6.64 -3.92
CA ASN A 57 -21.02 5.61 -2.95
C ASN A 57 -20.25 4.30 -3.19
N THR A 58 -20.11 3.87 -4.45
CA THR A 58 -19.29 2.70 -4.80
C THR A 58 -17.83 2.89 -4.42
N MET A 59 -17.25 4.05 -4.72
CA MET A 59 -15.85 4.36 -4.38
C MET A 59 -15.63 4.43 -2.87
N LYS A 60 -16.62 4.92 -2.09
CA LYS A 60 -16.59 4.87 -0.62
C LYS A 60 -16.62 3.43 -0.11
N ALA A 61 -17.44 2.56 -0.69
CA ALA A 61 -17.49 1.15 -0.33
C ALA A 61 -16.17 0.43 -0.65
N ILE A 62 -15.58 0.69 -1.81
CA ILE A 62 -14.25 0.14 -2.16
C ILE A 62 -13.18 0.69 -1.21
N SER A 63 -13.20 1.99 -0.92
CA SER A 63 -12.25 2.62 0.00
C SER A 63 -12.36 2.09 1.42
N PHE A 64 -13.54 1.63 1.84
CA PHE A 64 -13.72 1.01 3.15
C PHE A 64 -12.84 -0.22 3.35
N LEU A 65 -12.54 -0.98 2.28
CA LEU A 65 -11.62 -2.13 2.34
C LEU A 65 -10.16 -1.73 2.64
N GLY A 66 -9.83 -0.45 2.51
CA GLY A 66 -8.55 0.12 2.89
C GLY A 66 -8.58 0.89 4.21
N ASN A 67 -9.74 0.94 4.87
CA ASN A 67 -9.90 1.66 6.12
C ASN A 67 -9.34 0.81 7.28
N HIS A 68 -8.74 1.49 8.27
CA HIS A 68 -8.26 0.84 9.50
C HIS A 68 -9.36 0.03 10.22
N LEU A 69 -10.62 0.47 10.16
CA LEU A 69 -11.77 -0.26 10.72
C LEU A 69 -11.96 -1.64 10.08
N PHE A 70 -11.57 -1.83 8.82
CA PHE A 70 -11.58 -3.12 8.14
C PHE A 70 -10.24 -3.84 8.28
N LEU A 71 -9.13 -3.13 8.05
CA LEU A 71 -7.80 -3.73 7.98
C LEU A 71 -7.29 -4.27 9.31
N ILE A 72 -7.61 -3.62 10.45
CA ILE A 72 -7.18 -4.10 11.77
C ILE A 72 -7.81 -5.47 12.07
N PRO A 73 -9.14 -5.65 12.06
CA PRO A 73 -9.72 -6.97 12.30
C PRO A 73 -9.32 -7.97 11.22
N ALA A 74 -9.20 -7.58 9.95
CA ALA A 74 -8.79 -8.49 8.88
C ALA A 74 -7.36 -9.03 9.08
N ASN A 75 -6.39 -8.19 9.47
CA ASN A 75 -5.04 -8.64 9.81
C ASN A 75 -5.05 -9.55 11.04
N LEU A 76 -5.82 -9.21 12.07
CA LEU A 76 -5.93 -10.03 13.27
C LEU A 76 -6.49 -11.42 12.95
N LEU A 77 -7.56 -11.50 12.16
CA LEU A 77 -8.14 -12.77 11.72
C LEU A 77 -7.15 -13.59 10.91
N LEU A 78 -6.38 -12.96 10.01
CA LEU A 78 -5.36 -13.64 9.21
C LEU A 78 -4.21 -14.19 10.08
N ILE A 79 -3.78 -13.44 11.11
CA ILE A 79 -2.79 -13.90 12.09
C ILE A 79 -3.33 -15.11 12.85
N LEU A 80 -4.55 -15.03 13.39
CA LEU A 80 -5.18 -16.13 14.13
C LEU A 80 -5.34 -17.38 13.24
N PHE A 81 -5.70 -17.20 11.97
CA PHE A 81 -5.78 -18.28 10.98
C PHE A 81 -4.44 -19.01 10.78
N PHE A 82 -3.32 -18.29 10.68
CA PHE A 82 -2.00 -18.91 10.54
C PHE A 82 -1.48 -19.54 11.84
N ILE A 83 -1.82 -18.96 13.00
CA ILE A 83 -1.56 -19.58 14.30
C ILE A 83 -2.30 -20.92 14.41
N GLY A 84 -3.58 -20.98 14.02
CA GLY A 84 -4.38 -22.20 13.99
C GLY A 84 -3.80 -23.29 13.07
N GLN A 85 -3.20 -22.89 11.95
CA GLN A 85 -2.45 -23.79 11.06
C GLN A 85 -1.04 -24.14 11.55
N LYS A 86 -0.65 -23.70 12.76
CA LYS A 86 0.70 -23.85 13.33
C LYS A 86 1.82 -23.24 12.46
N ASN A 87 1.48 -22.34 11.53
CA ASN A 87 2.43 -21.64 10.68
C ASN A 87 2.84 -20.32 11.32
N LYS A 88 3.70 -20.41 12.34
CA LYS A 88 4.21 -19.24 13.08
C LYS A 88 4.92 -18.23 12.17
N THR A 89 5.61 -18.71 11.13
CA THR A 89 6.32 -17.85 10.18
C THR A 89 5.36 -16.95 9.41
N ALA A 90 4.28 -17.50 8.87
CA ALA A 90 3.28 -16.71 8.15
C ALA A 90 2.55 -15.72 9.08
N ALA A 91 2.22 -16.13 10.30
CA ALA A 91 1.64 -15.24 11.30
C ALA A 91 2.56 -14.04 11.64
N MET A 92 3.85 -14.30 11.83
CA MET A 92 4.85 -13.24 12.04
C MET A 92 4.99 -12.33 10.81
N GLN A 93 4.97 -12.88 9.60
CA GLN A 93 5.03 -12.08 8.37
C GLN A 93 3.86 -11.09 8.29
N VAL A 94 2.63 -11.53 8.57
CA VAL A 94 1.45 -10.63 8.62
C VAL A 94 1.65 -9.54 9.66
N LEU A 95 2.07 -9.89 10.87
CA LEU A 95 2.29 -8.93 11.95
C LEU A 95 3.35 -7.88 11.59
N PHE A 96 4.53 -8.31 11.12
CA PHE A 96 5.62 -7.40 10.78
C PHE A 96 5.28 -6.50 9.60
N ILE A 97 4.59 -7.01 8.58
CA ILE A 97 4.18 -6.22 7.42
C ILE A 97 3.13 -5.19 7.83
N ALA A 98 2.14 -5.57 8.65
CA ALA A 98 1.14 -4.64 9.17
C ALA A 98 1.80 -3.51 9.99
N LEU A 99 2.65 -3.84 10.95
CA LEU A 99 3.34 -2.85 11.80
C LEU A 99 4.29 -1.95 11.02
N SER A 100 5.11 -2.53 10.12
CA SER A 100 6.02 -1.74 9.29
C SER A 100 5.27 -0.80 8.35
N SER A 101 4.15 -1.24 7.76
CA SER A 101 3.32 -0.37 6.92
C SER A 101 2.77 0.83 7.69
N LEU A 102 2.29 0.61 8.93
CA LEU A 102 1.80 1.68 9.80
C LEU A 102 2.92 2.64 10.21
N GLY A 103 4.07 2.10 10.59
CA GLY A 103 5.25 2.87 10.96
C GLY A 103 5.75 3.74 9.80
N LEU A 104 5.84 3.17 8.60
CA LEU A 104 6.25 3.89 7.39
C LEU A 104 5.26 4.99 7.00
N VAL A 105 3.95 4.73 7.02
CA VAL A 105 2.94 5.77 6.76
C VAL A 105 3.11 6.94 7.73
N THR A 106 3.26 6.63 9.02
CA THR A 106 3.39 7.65 10.07
C THR A 106 4.69 8.45 9.91
N LEU A 107 5.81 7.76 9.67
CA LEU A 107 7.11 8.38 9.44
C LEU A 107 7.08 9.31 8.22
N LEU A 108 6.57 8.83 7.08
CA LEU A 108 6.53 9.63 5.86
C LEU A 108 5.61 10.83 6.00
N LYS A 109 4.46 10.69 6.68
CA LYS A 109 3.57 11.82 6.98
C LYS A 109 4.30 12.92 7.77
N ASN A 110 5.12 12.54 8.74
CA ASN A 110 5.91 13.44 9.57
C ASN A 110 7.20 13.95 8.87
N ILE A 111 7.59 13.39 7.73
CA ILE A 111 8.71 13.93 6.94
C ILE A 111 8.17 14.98 5.96
N PHE A 112 7.10 14.64 5.24
CA PHE A 112 6.59 15.48 4.15
C PHE A 112 5.67 16.61 4.62
N HIS A 113 4.93 16.42 5.72
CA HIS A 113 4.02 17.43 6.29
C HIS A 113 3.08 18.08 5.24
N ARG A 114 2.64 17.30 4.25
CA ARG A 114 1.88 17.83 3.12
C ARG A 114 0.43 18.12 3.55
N ALA A 115 0.03 19.39 3.47
CA ALA A 115 -1.35 19.81 3.72
C ALA A 115 -2.32 19.21 2.70
N ARG A 116 -3.60 19.06 3.09
CA ARG A 116 -4.67 18.70 2.16
C ARG A 116 -5.14 19.93 1.35
N PRO A 117 -5.75 19.74 0.17
CA PRO A 117 -6.48 20.81 -0.51
C PRO A 117 -7.63 21.34 0.36
N GLU A 118 -7.98 22.62 0.20
CA GLU A 118 -9.05 23.28 0.97
C GLU A 118 -10.45 22.70 0.69
N PHE A 119 -10.67 22.21 -0.53
CA PHE A 119 -11.91 21.56 -0.96
C PHE A 119 -11.68 20.07 -1.25
N PRO A 120 -11.60 19.20 -0.21
CA PRO A 120 -11.39 17.78 -0.42
C PRO A 120 -12.64 17.09 -0.96
N LEU A 121 -12.48 16.16 -1.90
CA LEU A 121 -13.56 15.30 -2.41
C LEU A 121 -14.18 14.39 -1.33
N VAL A 122 -13.47 14.21 -0.20
CA VAL A 122 -13.90 13.38 0.94
C VAL A 122 -13.71 14.17 2.22
N GLU A 123 -14.82 14.46 2.89
CA GLU A 123 -14.86 15.22 4.14
C GLU A 123 -14.35 14.40 5.35
N GLY A 124 -13.96 15.10 6.42
CA GLY A 124 -13.69 14.50 7.74
C GLY A 124 -12.27 13.94 7.95
N VAL A 125 -11.32 14.18 7.05
CA VAL A 125 -9.93 13.69 7.22
C VAL A 125 -8.98 14.81 7.62
N THR A 126 -8.53 14.79 8.88
CA THR A 126 -7.69 15.84 9.50
C THR A 126 -6.18 15.62 9.38
N ASN A 127 -5.74 14.44 8.90
CA ASN A 127 -4.32 14.06 8.81
C ASN A 127 -3.66 14.52 7.50
N TYR A 128 -2.32 14.62 7.48
CA TYR A 128 -1.52 14.92 6.28
C TYR A 128 -1.94 14.10 5.05
N SER A 129 -1.86 14.74 3.88
CA SER A 129 -2.34 14.19 2.60
C SER A 129 -1.45 13.09 2.04
N PHE A 130 -0.14 13.16 2.30
CA PHE A 130 0.85 12.26 1.73
C PHE A 130 1.65 11.50 2.80
N PRO A 131 1.89 10.18 2.62
CA PRO A 131 1.23 9.30 1.65
C PRO A 131 -0.22 8.96 2.06
N SER A 132 -0.99 8.39 1.14
CA SER A 132 -2.33 7.88 1.44
C SER A 132 -2.24 6.64 2.33
N GLY A 133 -2.73 6.75 3.56
CA GLY A 133 -2.75 5.63 4.51
C GLY A 133 -3.62 4.48 4.04
N HIS A 134 -4.81 4.76 3.51
CA HIS A 134 -5.71 3.72 2.99
C HIS A 134 -5.05 2.95 1.85
N ALA A 135 -4.41 3.65 0.90
CA ALA A 135 -3.75 3.00 -0.23
C ALA A 135 -2.55 2.16 0.22
N MET A 136 -1.67 2.72 1.06
CA MET A 136 -0.45 2.03 1.48
C MET A 136 -0.74 0.81 2.35
N MET A 137 -1.67 0.91 3.30
CA MET A 137 -2.06 -0.20 4.16
C MET A 137 -2.87 -1.25 3.38
N SER A 138 -3.70 -0.85 2.41
CA SER A 138 -4.38 -1.77 1.49
C SER A 138 -3.39 -2.60 0.69
N LEU A 139 -2.39 -1.94 0.09
CA LEU A 139 -1.38 -2.63 -0.71
C LEU A 139 -0.62 -3.66 0.13
N ALA A 140 -0.25 -3.28 1.36
CA ALA A 140 0.43 -4.19 2.29
C ALA A 140 -0.42 -5.42 2.62
N PHE A 141 -1.69 -5.23 2.97
CA PHE A 141 -2.59 -6.32 3.35
C PHE A 141 -2.98 -7.20 2.14
N TRP A 142 -3.56 -6.61 1.10
CA TRP A 142 -4.06 -7.36 -0.06
C TRP A 142 -2.93 -7.98 -0.86
N GLY A 143 -1.79 -7.29 -0.99
CA GLY A 143 -0.59 -7.83 -1.64
C GLY A 143 -0.05 -9.05 -0.90
N LEU A 144 -0.01 -9.01 0.44
CA LEU A 144 0.40 -10.15 1.24
C LEU A 144 -0.59 -11.31 1.16
N LEU A 145 -1.89 -11.02 1.17
CA LEU A 145 -2.93 -12.05 1.01
C LEU A 145 -2.80 -12.77 -0.34
N LEU A 146 -2.64 -12.01 -1.43
CA LEU A 146 -2.43 -12.56 -2.78
C LEU A 146 -1.14 -13.39 -2.84
N TYR A 147 -0.06 -12.94 -2.19
CA TYR A 147 1.18 -13.70 -2.09
C TYR A 147 0.95 -15.08 -1.44
N PHE A 148 0.21 -15.15 -0.32
CA PHE A 148 -0.09 -16.42 0.33
C PHE A 148 -0.98 -17.32 -0.52
N ILE A 149 -1.99 -16.76 -1.19
CA ILE A 149 -2.86 -17.51 -2.11
C ILE A 149 -2.04 -18.13 -3.24
N TYR A 150 -1.15 -17.35 -3.85
CA TYR A 150 -0.27 -17.80 -4.92
C TYR A 150 0.72 -18.88 -4.47
N GLN A 151 1.32 -18.74 -3.28
CA GLN A 151 2.21 -19.78 -2.75
C GLN A 151 1.46 -21.08 -2.50
N LYS A 152 0.23 -21.00 -1.98
CA LYS A 152 -0.59 -22.19 -1.74
C LYS A 152 -1.03 -22.84 -3.04
N SER A 153 -1.37 -22.07 -4.09
CA SER A 153 -1.74 -22.65 -5.39
C SER A 153 -0.57 -23.39 -6.05
N LYS A 154 0.66 -22.90 -5.87
CA LYS A 154 1.86 -23.57 -6.40
C LYS A 154 2.19 -24.88 -5.69
N GLN A 155 1.82 -25.04 -4.42
CA GLN A 155 2.07 -26.28 -3.66
C GLN A 155 1.10 -27.42 -4.03
N VAL A 156 0.02 -27.12 -4.75
CA VAL A 156 -1.02 -28.10 -5.13
C VAL A 156 -0.70 -28.78 -6.48
N TYR A 157 0.33 -28.32 -7.20
CA TYR A 157 0.86 -28.91 -8.43
C TYR A 157 2.29 -29.44 -8.21
#